data_AF-A0A8J6GDN3-F1
#
_entry.id   AF-A0A8J6GDN3-F1
#
_cell.length_a   1.000
_cell.length_b   1.000
_cell.length_c   1.000
_cell.angle_alpha   90.00
_cell.angle_beta   90.00
_cell.angle_gamma   90.00
#
_symmetry.space_group_name_H-M   'P 1'
#
loop_
_entity.id
_entity.type
_entity.pdbx_description
1 polymer ?
#
loop_
_entity_poly.entity_id
_entity_poly.type
_entity_poly.pdbx_seq_one_letter_code
_entity_poly.pdbx_strand_id
1 'polypeptide(L)'
;MAESAPGLISVFSSPQELGASLAQLVAQRAASCLEGNRGRFALGLSGGSLVSMLARDLPAAVAPAGPDSFARWTLGFCDERLVPFEHAESTYGLYRVSAAGTRTARLRRPSRATRSRRRPLRKCGLRGPPRATSSRLRLPRKCPGAASTPTRGLRVALGLAECAVTFTQAWPEGSPPARIFQRAASRLWGLAGRGCWCAHPASGVQGVLGLSFLISNMSSLGSDGYLAPYRTHLLSKLPIPDSQVLTVNPALPVEDAAEDYAGKLRQAFQGDTVPVFDLLILGVGPDGHTCSLFPGHPLLQEQEKIVAPISDSPKPPPQRVTLTLPVLNAAQSIIFVATGEGKAAVLKRILEDKDSSLPATMVQPRTGALCWFLDEAAARLLSVPFEKHSTL
;
A
#
# COMPACT_ATOMS: atom_id res chain seq x y z
N MET A 1 -34.02 16.83 -9.98
CA MET A 1 -32.90 16.00 -9.51
C MET A 1 -31.66 16.85 -9.63
N ALA A 2 -31.00 17.18 -8.52
CA ALA A 2 -29.81 18.02 -8.58
C ALA A 2 -28.73 17.25 -9.35
N GLU A 3 -28.28 17.81 -10.46
CA GLU A 3 -27.18 17.27 -11.24
C GLU A 3 -25.94 17.31 -10.33
N SER A 4 -25.40 16.15 -9.97
CA SER A 4 -24.19 16.07 -9.15
C SER A 4 -23.07 16.78 -9.92
N ALA A 5 -22.53 17.88 -9.36
CA ALA A 5 -21.38 18.55 -9.95
C ALA A 5 -20.30 17.50 -10.26
N PRO A 6 -19.72 17.48 -11.47
CA PRO A 6 -18.68 16.51 -11.78
C PRO A 6 -17.56 16.66 -10.75
N GLY A 7 -17.22 15.56 -10.08
CA GLY A 7 -16.13 15.55 -9.10
C GLY A 7 -14.83 16.03 -9.75
N LEU A 8 -13.99 16.72 -8.98
CA LEU A 8 -12.72 17.25 -9.48
C LEU A 8 -11.82 16.10 -9.92
N ILE A 9 -11.40 16.09 -11.20
CA ILE A 9 -10.48 15.09 -11.74
C ILE A 9 -9.08 15.72 -11.82
N SER A 10 -8.13 15.15 -11.09
CA SER A 10 -6.72 15.53 -11.08
C SER A 10 -5.88 14.39 -11.65
N VAL A 11 -5.16 14.67 -12.75
CA VAL A 11 -4.30 13.71 -13.45
C VAL A 11 -2.85 14.08 -13.22
N PHE A 12 -2.06 13.12 -12.72
CA PHE A 12 -0.65 13.29 -12.37
C PHE A 12 0.24 12.57 -13.37
N SER A 13 1.41 13.14 -13.65
CA SER A 13 2.42 12.56 -14.56
C SER A 13 2.92 11.18 -14.12
N SER A 14 2.89 10.88 -12.81
CA SER A 14 3.33 9.59 -12.28
C SER A 14 2.61 9.18 -10.98
N PRO A 15 2.57 7.87 -10.65
CA PRO A 15 2.11 7.38 -9.34
C PRO A 15 2.92 7.94 -8.15
N GLN A 16 4.15 8.40 -8.39
CA GLN A 16 5.01 9.02 -7.38
C GLN A 16 4.48 10.42 -7.03
N GLU A 17 4.27 11.27 -8.04
CA GLU A 17 3.68 12.61 -7.86
C GLU A 17 2.27 12.54 -7.29
N LEU A 18 1.45 11.59 -7.78
CA LEU A 18 0.12 11.35 -7.25
C LEU A 18 0.16 11.07 -5.74
N GLY A 19 1.04 10.17 -5.30
CA GLY A 19 1.13 9.79 -3.89
C GLY A 19 1.60 10.94 -3.00
N ALA A 20 2.55 11.74 -3.46
CA ALA A 20 3.00 12.93 -2.75
C ALA A 20 1.86 13.95 -2.60
N SER A 21 1.11 14.21 -3.67
CA SER A 21 -0.04 15.12 -3.66
C SER A 21 -1.18 14.62 -2.77
N LEU A 22 -1.47 13.31 -2.82
CA LEU A 22 -2.45 12.67 -1.93
C LEU A 22 -2.06 12.86 -0.46
N ALA A 23 -0.80 12.60 -0.12
CA ALA A 23 -0.29 12.75 1.24
C ALA A 23 -0.39 14.20 1.75
N GLN A 24 -0.06 15.18 0.90
CA GLN A 24 -0.21 16.60 1.23
C GLN A 24 -1.67 16.97 1.47
N LEU A 25 -2.59 16.49 0.63
CA LEU A 25 -4.01 16.74 0.81
C LEU A 25 -4.54 16.13 2.11
N VAL A 26 -4.11 14.91 2.48
CA VAL A 26 -4.44 14.31 3.78
C VAL A 26 -3.94 15.18 4.92
N ALA A 27 -2.69 15.66 4.87
CA ALA A 27 -2.12 16.52 5.90
C ALA A 27 -2.88 17.86 6.04
N GLN A 28 -3.23 18.49 4.92
CA GLN A 28 -4.02 19.72 4.89
C GLN A 28 -5.42 19.52 5.48
N ARG A 29 -6.11 18.43 5.09
CA ARG A 29 -7.43 18.10 5.62
C ARG A 29 -7.38 17.81 7.11
N ALA A 30 -6.37 17.06 7.56
CA ALA A 30 -6.17 16.82 8.97
C ALA A 30 -5.98 18.12 9.76
N ALA A 31 -5.09 19.01 9.31
CA ALA A 31 -4.86 20.31 9.96
C ALA A 31 -6.16 21.13 10.06
N SER A 32 -6.89 21.26 8.95
CA SER A 32 -8.15 22.01 8.92
C SER A 32 -9.23 21.42 9.84
N CYS A 33 -9.38 20.09 9.88
CA CYS A 33 -10.36 19.43 10.76
C CYS A 33 -9.99 19.56 12.24
N LEU A 34 -8.69 19.54 12.57
CA LEU A 34 -8.18 19.66 13.93
C LEU A 34 -8.29 21.08 14.50
N GLU A 35 -8.27 22.10 13.64
CA GLU A 35 -8.54 23.51 13.98
C GLU A 35 -10.05 23.84 14.00
N GLY A 36 -10.85 23.09 13.25
CA GLY A 36 -12.29 23.27 13.17
C GLY A 36 -13.06 22.81 14.41
N ASN A 37 -14.37 23.10 14.43
CA ASN A 37 -15.26 22.88 15.58
C ASN A 37 -15.31 21.42 16.10
N ARG A 38 -15.07 20.42 15.24
CA ARG A 38 -15.06 19.01 15.66
C ARG A 38 -13.79 18.65 16.44
N GLY A 39 -12.70 19.38 16.23
CA GLY A 39 -11.41 19.18 16.90
C GLY A 39 -10.79 17.79 16.70
N ARG A 40 -11.23 17.03 15.68
CA ARG A 40 -10.80 15.66 15.38
C ARG A 40 -10.69 15.46 13.87
N PHE A 41 -9.94 14.44 13.46
CA PHE A 41 -9.83 14.05 12.05
C PHE A 41 -10.08 12.54 11.86
N ALA A 42 -11.18 12.18 11.20
CA ALA A 42 -11.55 10.80 10.89
C ALA A 42 -11.20 10.44 9.44
N LEU A 43 -10.30 9.47 9.27
CA LEU A 43 -9.78 9.00 7.98
C LEU A 43 -10.15 7.54 7.73
N GLY A 44 -10.84 7.28 6.62
CA GLY A 44 -11.11 5.93 6.12
C GLY A 44 -10.08 5.51 5.07
N LEU A 45 -9.52 4.32 5.24
CA LEU A 45 -8.46 3.76 4.40
C LEU A 45 -8.95 2.54 3.62
N SER A 46 -8.51 2.42 2.37
CA SER A 46 -8.73 1.23 1.52
C SER A 46 -7.43 0.47 1.32
N GLY A 47 -7.52 -0.81 0.94
CA GLY A 47 -6.36 -1.65 0.64
C GLY A 47 -5.74 -1.44 -0.75
N GLY A 48 -4.99 -2.45 -1.21
CA GLY A 48 -4.38 -2.46 -2.55
C GLY A 48 -3.11 -1.61 -2.65
N SER A 49 -2.88 -0.96 -3.80
CA SER A 49 -1.71 -0.11 -4.03
C SER A 49 -1.71 1.18 -3.20
N LEU A 50 -2.87 1.57 -2.64
CA LEU A 50 -2.99 2.72 -1.73
C LEU A 50 -2.15 2.56 -0.47
N VAL A 51 -1.99 1.34 0.03
CA VAL A 51 -1.22 1.08 1.25
C VAL A 51 0.24 1.50 1.06
N SER A 52 0.85 1.10 -0.06
CA SER A 52 2.26 1.43 -0.34
C SER A 52 2.47 2.90 -0.68
N MET A 53 1.52 3.51 -1.39
CA MET A 53 1.53 4.93 -1.69
C MET A 53 1.49 5.78 -0.42
N LEU A 54 0.54 5.52 0.48
CA LEU A 54 0.41 6.27 1.73
C LEU A 54 1.58 5.97 2.68
N ALA A 55 2.03 4.72 2.79
CA ALA A 55 3.19 4.37 3.63
C ALA A 55 4.50 5.03 3.18
N ARG A 56 4.59 5.41 1.91
CA ARG A 56 5.74 6.13 1.34
C ARG A 56 5.68 7.62 1.71
N ASP A 57 4.58 8.30 1.39
CA ASP A 57 4.56 9.76 1.36
C ASP A 57 3.89 10.42 2.57
N LEU A 58 2.89 9.74 3.18
CA LEU A 58 2.12 10.34 4.27
C LEU A 58 2.97 10.74 5.48
N PRO A 59 3.90 9.91 5.99
CA PRO A 59 4.71 10.26 7.16
C PRO A 59 5.47 11.58 7.02
N ALA A 60 6.01 11.88 5.83
CA ALA A 60 6.71 13.12 5.58
C ALA A 60 5.74 14.31 5.53
N ALA A 61 4.57 14.13 4.92
CA ALA A 61 3.57 15.19 4.78
C ALA A 61 2.96 15.61 6.13
N VAL A 62 2.76 14.67 7.06
CA VAL A 62 2.14 14.97 8.37
C VAL A 62 3.14 15.29 9.47
N ALA A 63 4.45 15.12 9.24
CA ALA A 63 5.48 15.42 10.23
C ALA A 63 5.40 16.85 10.83
N PRO A 64 5.06 17.91 10.07
CA PRO A 64 4.94 19.27 10.62
C PRO A 64 3.83 19.44 11.66
N ALA A 65 2.80 18.58 11.67
CA ALA A 65 1.68 18.69 12.61
C ALA A 65 2.05 18.31 14.06
N GLY A 66 3.22 17.70 14.26
CA GLY A 66 3.68 17.24 15.57
C GLY A 66 2.91 16.01 16.11
N PRO A 67 3.48 15.30 17.10
CA PRO A 67 2.95 14.05 17.61
C PRO A 67 1.59 14.19 18.31
N ASP A 68 1.32 15.33 18.94
CA ASP A 68 0.10 15.56 19.71
C ASP A 68 -1.16 15.62 18.82
N SER A 69 -1.00 15.99 17.55
CA SER A 69 -2.10 16.03 16.59
C SER A 69 -2.72 14.64 16.39
N PHE A 70 -1.91 13.58 16.43
CA PHE A 70 -2.34 12.21 16.17
C PHE A 70 -3.23 11.63 17.26
N ALA A 71 -3.25 12.19 18.48
CA ALA A 71 -4.17 11.81 19.55
C ALA A 71 -5.65 12.16 19.24
N ARG A 72 -5.88 12.94 18.18
CA ARG A 72 -7.22 13.37 17.74
C ARG A 72 -7.59 12.81 16.36
N TRP A 73 -6.79 11.87 15.84
CA TRP A 73 -7.10 11.15 14.62
C TRP A 73 -8.01 9.96 14.91
N THR A 74 -8.81 9.52 13.96
CA THR A 74 -9.51 8.24 14.04
C THR A 74 -9.34 7.55 12.71
N LEU A 75 -8.71 6.38 12.71
CA LEU A 75 -8.50 5.58 11.51
C LEU A 75 -9.54 4.47 11.44
N GLY A 76 -10.21 4.35 10.29
CA GLY A 76 -11.06 3.22 9.94
C GLY A 76 -10.66 2.62 8.60
N PHE A 77 -11.20 1.45 8.29
CA PHE A 77 -11.01 0.74 7.03
C PHE A 77 -12.35 0.73 6.28
N CYS A 78 -12.30 1.09 5.00
CA CYS A 78 -13.49 1.17 4.16
C CYS A 78 -14.04 -0.21 3.82
N ASP A 79 -13.15 -1.20 3.73
CA ASP A 79 -13.46 -2.61 3.75
C ASP A 79 -12.29 -3.42 4.30
N GLU A 80 -12.57 -4.64 4.72
CA GLU A 80 -11.57 -5.60 5.16
C GLU A 80 -11.93 -7.01 4.70
N ARG A 81 -10.90 -7.77 4.34
CA ARG A 81 -11.00 -9.18 4.01
C ARG A 81 -10.97 -9.92 5.34
N LEU A 82 -11.95 -10.79 5.58
CA LEU A 82 -12.05 -11.49 6.85
C LEU A 82 -11.06 -12.65 6.91
N VAL A 83 -9.79 -12.29 7.14
CA VAL A 83 -8.65 -13.19 7.26
C VAL A 83 -7.78 -12.73 8.43
N PRO A 84 -6.96 -13.60 9.04
CA PRO A 84 -6.06 -13.20 10.11
C PRO A 84 -5.19 -11.99 9.75
N PHE A 85 -4.83 -11.14 10.71
CA PHE A 85 -4.08 -9.92 10.46
C PHE A 85 -2.65 -10.15 9.92
N GLU A 86 -2.12 -11.36 10.02
CA GLU A 86 -0.84 -11.78 9.47
C GLU A 86 -0.96 -12.22 8.00
N HIS A 87 -2.19 -12.44 7.51
CA HIS A 87 -2.46 -12.82 6.14
C HIS A 87 -2.12 -11.68 5.18
N ALA A 88 -1.57 -12.01 4.02
CA ALA A 88 -1.12 -11.03 3.03
C ALA A 88 -2.27 -10.19 2.44
N GLU A 89 -3.52 -10.65 2.60
CA GLU A 89 -4.72 -9.96 2.10
C GLU A 89 -5.46 -9.13 3.16
N SER A 90 -5.03 -9.14 4.43
CA SER A 90 -5.58 -8.23 5.45
C SER A 90 -5.10 -6.81 5.18
N THR A 91 -6.05 -5.90 4.93
CA THR A 91 -5.81 -4.48 4.74
C THR A 91 -5.15 -3.88 5.98
N TYR A 92 -5.74 -4.06 7.16
CA TYR A 92 -5.12 -3.64 8.42
C TYR A 92 -3.74 -4.26 8.61
N GLY A 93 -3.60 -5.56 8.32
CA GLY A 93 -2.32 -6.26 8.34
C GLY A 93 -1.26 -5.52 7.53
N LEU A 94 -1.57 -5.17 6.28
CA LEU A 94 -0.68 -4.44 5.36
C LEU A 94 -0.33 -3.03 5.83
N TYR A 95 -1.20 -2.36 6.60
CA TYR A 95 -0.92 -1.05 7.21
C TYR A 95 -0.11 -1.15 8.51
N ARG A 96 -0.33 -2.24 9.26
CA ARG A 96 0.29 -2.50 10.57
C ARG A 96 1.72 -2.95 10.45
N VAL A 97 2.02 -3.90 9.56
CA VAL A 97 3.17 -4.80 9.76
C VAL A 97 4.40 -3.97 10.03
N SER A 98 4.87 -4.02 11.28
CA SER A 98 6.20 -3.65 11.76
C SER A 98 7.06 -4.91 11.66
N ALA A 99 8.31 -4.78 11.22
CA ALA A 99 9.24 -5.88 11.38
C ALA A 99 9.38 -6.14 12.89
N ALA A 100 8.83 -7.25 13.38
CA ALA A 100 9.26 -7.83 14.64
C ALA A 100 10.72 -8.27 14.46
N GLY A 101 11.63 -7.29 14.52
CA GLY A 101 13.05 -7.52 14.72
C GLY A 101 13.20 -8.14 16.08
N THR A 102 13.58 -9.41 16.09
CA THR A 102 14.00 -10.24 17.20
C THR A 102 14.91 -9.48 18.17
N ARG A 103 14.36 -8.72 19.12
CA ARG A 103 15.03 -8.50 20.39
C ARG A 103 14.82 -9.79 21.15
N THR A 104 15.77 -10.71 21.02
CA THR A 104 15.97 -11.75 22.02
C THR A 104 15.96 -11.05 23.37
N ALA A 105 14.89 -11.24 24.13
CA ALA A 105 14.89 -10.98 25.54
C ALA A 105 16.05 -11.81 26.09
N ARG A 106 17.17 -11.15 26.35
CA ARG A 106 18.28 -11.75 27.07
C ARG A 106 17.69 -12.12 28.42
N LEU A 107 17.33 -13.39 28.57
CA LEU A 107 16.87 -14.00 29.82
C LEU A 107 17.90 -13.65 30.88
N ARG A 108 17.66 -12.58 31.64
CA ARG A 108 18.30 -12.36 32.92
C ARG A 108 17.76 -13.47 33.81
N ARG A 109 18.59 -14.49 34.02
CA ARG A 109 18.38 -15.52 35.04
C ARG A 109 17.96 -14.84 36.34
N PRO A 110 16.88 -15.29 37.00
CA PRO A 110 16.54 -14.79 38.32
C PRO A 110 17.58 -15.30 39.32
N SER A 111 18.39 -14.39 39.87
CA SER A 111 19.15 -14.71 41.07
C SER A 111 18.16 -14.79 42.23
N ARG A 112 17.94 -16.02 42.73
CA ARG A 112 17.17 -16.34 43.92
C ARG A 112 17.44 -15.35 45.06
N ALA A 113 16.39 -14.67 45.51
CA ALA A 113 16.34 -14.07 46.83
C ALA A 113 15.83 -15.13 47.82
N THR A 114 16.68 -15.59 48.73
CA THR A 114 16.26 -16.30 49.94
C THR A 114 16.56 -15.46 51.18
N ARG A 115 15.46 -14.88 51.66
CA ARG A 115 15.06 -14.42 52.99
C ARG A 115 16.01 -14.66 54.20
N SER A 116 16.22 -13.55 54.92
CA SER A 116 16.29 -13.35 56.39
C SER A 116 17.41 -13.99 57.23
N ARG A 117 18.15 -13.13 57.96
CA ARG A 117 18.10 -13.03 59.44
C ARG A 117 18.95 -11.85 59.98
N ARG A 118 18.31 -11.06 60.86
CA ARG A 118 18.79 -10.33 62.06
C ARG A 118 19.92 -9.27 61.98
N ARG A 119 19.56 -8.05 62.43
CA ARG A 119 20.36 -6.92 62.98
C ARG A 119 21.09 -7.28 64.30
N PRO A 120 21.88 -6.38 64.95
CA PRO A 120 22.69 -5.23 64.49
C PRO A 120 24.09 -5.15 65.19
N LEU A 121 24.95 -4.15 64.86
CA LEU A 121 25.63 -3.20 65.79
C LEU A 121 26.88 -2.49 65.17
N ARG A 122 26.90 -1.13 65.26
CA ARG A 122 28.02 -0.17 65.56
C ARG A 122 29.27 -0.17 64.63
N LYS A 123 30.05 0.90 64.38
CA LYS A 123 30.17 2.33 64.81
C LYS A 123 31.24 3.01 63.90
N CYS A 124 31.19 4.35 63.79
CA CYS A 124 32.28 5.30 63.46
C CYS A 124 32.91 5.22 62.04
N GLY A 125 33.30 6.28 61.33
CA GLY A 125 33.42 7.71 61.58
C GLY A 125 34.62 8.27 60.77
N LEU A 126 34.50 9.50 60.28
CA LEU A 126 35.55 10.48 59.92
C LEU A 126 36.00 10.69 58.44
N ARG A 127 35.74 11.94 58.03
CA ARG A 127 36.60 12.98 57.38
C ARG A 127 37.06 12.81 55.92
N GLY A 128 36.91 13.92 55.18
CA GLY A 128 37.20 14.09 53.76
C GLY A 128 38.64 14.56 53.40
N PRO A 129 38.79 15.46 52.41
CA PRO A 129 39.52 15.19 51.15
C PRO A 129 40.93 15.85 51.09
N PRO A 130 41.65 15.71 49.95
CA PRO A 130 42.02 16.95 49.24
C PRO A 130 42.07 16.86 47.70
N ARG A 131 42.36 18.02 47.11
CA ARG A 131 42.31 18.47 45.71
C ARG A 131 43.62 18.28 44.91
N ALA A 132 43.45 18.39 43.59
CA ALA A 132 44.24 19.11 42.57
C ALA A 132 45.64 18.63 42.12
N THR A 133 45.84 18.67 40.78
CA THR A 133 46.93 19.27 39.96
C THR A 133 46.91 18.59 38.57
N SER A 134 46.59 19.26 37.45
CA SER A 134 47.36 20.17 36.56
C SER A 134 48.57 19.58 35.83
N SER A 135 48.48 19.43 34.50
CA SER A 135 49.51 19.77 33.45
C SER A 135 49.05 19.15 32.11
N ARG A 136 48.72 19.89 31.04
CA ARG A 136 49.49 20.71 30.06
C ARG A 136 50.40 19.92 29.10
N LEU A 137 50.27 20.27 27.80
CA LEU A 137 51.23 20.15 26.66
C LEU A 137 51.23 18.78 25.94
N ARG A 138 51.27 18.63 24.61
CA ARG A 138 51.68 19.46 23.45
C ARG A 138 51.14 18.81 22.15
N LEU A 139 50.87 19.62 21.12
CA LEU A 139 50.82 19.24 19.69
C LEU A 139 52.24 19.19 19.08
N PRO A 140 52.45 18.44 17.98
CA PRO A 140 52.84 19.07 16.69
C PRO A 140 52.12 18.42 15.48
N ARG A 141 51.52 19.18 14.54
CA ARG A 141 52.04 19.80 13.29
C ARG A 141 52.45 18.86 12.12
N LYS A 142 51.67 19.00 11.03
CA LYS A 142 51.96 19.12 9.58
C LYS A 142 52.18 17.89 8.66
N CYS A 143 51.38 17.89 7.57
CA CYS A 143 51.50 17.19 6.27
C CYS A 143 52.71 17.69 5.43
N PRO A 144 53.14 17.03 4.31
CA PRO A 144 52.45 16.91 2.99
C PRO A 144 52.58 15.48 2.37
N GLY A 145 51.96 14.99 1.29
CA GLY A 145 51.42 15.53 0.04
C GLY A 145 52.25 14.98 -1.15
N ALA A 146 51.69 14.13 -2.03
CA ALA A 146 52.08 13.96 -3.45
C ALA A 146 51.24 12.90 -4.18
N ALA A 147 50.96 13.19 -5.46
CA ALA A 147 50.09 12.49 -6.40
C ALA A 147 50.82 11.41 -7.22
N SER A 148 50.06 10.51 -7.86
CA SER A 148 50.30 10.12 -9.27
C SER A 148 49.10 9.35 -9.88
N THR A 149 48.64 9.89 -11.02
CA THR A 149 47.97 9.25 -12.16
C THR A 149 48.95 9.41 -13.35
N PRO A 150 48.94 8.67 -14.48
CA PRO A 150 47.72 8.37 -15.28
C PRO A 150 47.75 7.13 -16.20
N THR A 151 46.62 6.80 -16.83
CA THR A 151 46.60 6.29 -18.23
C THR A 151 45.27 6.62 -18.93
N ARG A 152 45.40 6.92 -20.23
CA ARG A 152 44.43 7.52 -21.17
C ARG A 152 43.58 6.48 -21.93
N GLY A 153 42.48 6.95 -22.51
CA GLY A 153 41.85 6.38 -23.73
C GLY A 153 40.33 6.55 -23.76
N LEU A 154 39.79 7.66 -24.27
CA LEU A 154 39.28 7.91 -25.65
C LEU A 154 37.72 7.92 -25.68
N ARG A 155 37.15 9.01 -26.21
CA ARG A 155 35.71 9.27 -26.36
C ARG A 155 35.13 8.59 -27.61
N VAL A 156 33.88 8.12 -27.55
CA VAL A 156 32.86 8.26 -28.62
C VAL A 156 31.48 8.33 -27.96
N ALA A 157 30.63 9.27 -28.40
CA ALA A 157 29.22 9.37 -28.06
C ALA A 157 28.37 8.89 -29.27
N LEU A 158 27.28 8.16 -29.03
CA LEU A 158 26.00 8.17 -29.79
C LEU A 158 25.09 6.99 -29.37
N GLY A 159 23.80 7.29 -29.19
CA GLY A 159 22.72 6.40 -29.62
C GLY A 159 22.06 5.49 -28.59
N LEU A 160 20.80 5.82 -28.25
CA LEU A 160 19.66 4.97 -27.86
C LEU A 160 19.95 3.46 -27.68
N ALA A 161 19.76 2.94 -26.47
CA ALA A 161 19.77 1.50 -26.20
C ALA A 161 18.42 1.04 -25.62
N GLU A 162 17.74 0.20 -26.39
CA GLU A 162 16.67 -0.70 -25.95
C GLU A 162 17.23 -1.65 -24.87
N CYS A 163 16.59 -1.72 -23.71
CA CYS A 163 16.92 -2.70 -22.67
C CYS A 163 16.32 -4.07 -23.03
N ALA A 164 17.09 -4.92 -23.69
CA ALA A 164 16.86 -6.36 -23.69
C ALA A 164 17.39 -6.95 -22.37
N VAL A 165 16.51 -7.48 -21.52
CA VAL A 165 16.90 -8.21 -20.30
C VAL A 165 17.16 -9.67 -20.70
N THR A 166 18.43 -10.07 -20.76
CA THR A 166 18.84 -11.47 -20.92
C THR A 166 19.00 -12.14 -19.55
N PHE A 167 18.22 -13.19 -19.28
CA PHE A 167 18.47 -14.10 -18.16
C PHE A 167 19.39 -15.23 -18.64
N THR A 168 20.63 -15.25 -18.16
CA THR A 168 21.54 -16.39 -18.33
C THR A 168 21.61 -17.18 -17.02
N GLN A 169 20.75 -18.19 -16.87
CA GLN A 169 20.92 -19.18 -15.82
C GLN A 169 21.32 -20.51 -16.46
N ALA A 170 22.56 -20.92 -16.27
CA ALA A 170 23.06 -22.22 -16.70
C ALA A 170 22.70 -23.28 -15.65
N TRP A 171 22.02 -24.34 -16.06
CA TRP A 171 21.77 -25.50 -15.20
C TRP A 171 22.76 -26.62 -15.50
N PRO A 172 23.30 -27.30 -14.47
CA PRO A 172 24.08 -28.51 -14.66
C PRO A 172 23.30 -29.57 -15.43
N GLU A 173 23.99 -30.28 -16.31
CA GLU A 173 23.42 -31.36 -17.12
C GLU A 173 22.76 -32.41 -16.22
N GLY A 174 21.50 -32.74 -16.50
CA GLY A 174 20.73 -33.70 -15.71
C GLY A 174 20.10 -33.16 -14.42
N SER A 175 20.14 -31.85 -14.15
CA SER A 175 19.34 -31.26 -13.06
C SER A 175 17.83 -31.30 -13.36
N PRO A 176 16.96 -31.28 -12.33
CA PRO A 176 15.50 -31.30 -12.52
C PRO A 176 14.96 -30.22 -13.49
N PRO A 177 15.45 -28.97 -13.46
CA PRO A 177 15.05 -27.93 -14.43
C PRO A 177 15.48 -28.26 -15.88
N ALA A 178 16.70 -28.78 -16.07
CA ALA A 178 17.20 -29.17 -17.39
C ALA A 178 16.39 -30.33 -18.00
N ARG A 179 15.95 -31.29 -17.19
CA ARG A 179 15.11 -32.42 -17.64
C ARG A 179 13.69 -31.98 -18.01
N ILE A 180 13.13 -31.00 -17.30
CA ILE A 180 11.81 -30.43 -17.61
C ILE A 180 11.85 -29.70 -18.95
N PHE A 181 12.90 -28.91 -19.18
CA PHE A 181 13.10 -28.19 -20.45
C PHE A 181 13.30 -29.14 -21.64
N GLN A 182 14.13 -30.18 -21.50
CA GLN A 182 14.34 -31.19 -22.54
C GLN A 182 13.07 -31.98 -22.89
N ARG A 183 12.22 -32.29 -21.89
CA ARG A 183 10.93 -32.98 -22.10
C ARG A 183 9.89 -32.09 -22.79
N ALA A 184 9.92 -30.78 -22.56
CA ALA A 184 9.06 -29.82 -23.27
C ALA A 184 9.50 -29.65 -24.74
N ALA A 185 10.80 -29.54 -24.99
CA ALA A 185 11.35 -29.39 -26.34
C ALA A 185 11.12 -30.63 -27.24
N SER A 186 11.24 -31.84 -26.68
CA SER A 186 11.01 -33.09 -27.42
C SER A 186 9.53 -33.34 -27.75
N ARG A 187 8.60 -32.84 -26.94
CA ARG A 187 7.15 -32.87 -27.23
C ARG A 187 6.74 -31.87 -28.32
N LEU A 188 7.42 -30.75 -28.42
CA LEU A 188 7.21 -29.75 -29.49
C LEU A 188 7.77 -30.24 -30.84
N TRP A 189 8.81 -31.08 -30.84
CA TRP A 189 9.41 -31.63 -32.05
C TRP A 189 8.52 -32.66 -32.78
N GLY A 190 7.57 -33.29 -32.08
CA GLY A 190 6.69 -34.32 -32.64
C GLY A 190 5.45 -33.81 -33.40
N LEU A 191 5.19 -32.49 -33.39
CA LEU A 191 3.95 -31.90 -33.92
C LEU A 191 4.13 -31.00 -35.16
N ALA A 192 5.36 -30.78 -35.63
CA ALA A 192 5.62 -30.01 -36.85
C ALA A 192 5.84 -30.94 -38.05
N GLY A 193 4.74 -31.31 -38.72
CA GLY A 193 4.78 -31.99 -40.00
C GLY A 193 5.28 -31.06 -41.13
N ARG A 194 6.17 -31.61 -41.96
CA ARG A 194 6.55 -31.18 -43.32
C ARG A 194 7.06 -29.75 -43.49
N GLY A 195 8.38 -29.62 -43.50
CA GLY A 195 9.09 -28.52 -44.16
C GLY A 195 10.49 -28.99 -44.52
N CYS A 196 10.79 -29.13 -45.81
CA CYS A 196 12.13 -29.39 -46.32
C CYS A 196 13.08 -28.27 -45.90
N TRP A 197 14.15 -28.59 -45.18
CA TRP A 197 15.28 -27.66 -45.01
C TRP A 197 16.60 -28.40 -45.22
N CYS A 198 17.34 -27.93 -46.22
CA CYS A 198 18.68 -28.39 -46.56
C CYS A 198 19.65 -28.06 -45.43
N ALA A 199 20.43 -29.05 -45.02
CA ALA A 199 21.47 -28.91 -44.01
C ALA A 199 22.75 -28.34 -44.64
N HIS A 200 23.33 -27.30 -44.03
CA HIS A 200 24.78 -27.11 -44.02
C HIS A 200 25.24 -26.70 -42.61
N PRO A 201 26.33 -27.28 -42.06
CA PRO A 201 26.66 -27.16 -40.66
C PRO A 201 27.74 -26.10 -40.45
N ALA A 202 27.39 -24.99 -39.83
CA ALA A 202 28.28 -24.18 -39.00
C ALA A 202 27.50 -22.98 -38.46
N SER A 203 27.81 -22.60 -37.22
CA SER A 203 27.40 -21.36 -36.54
C SER A 203 25.91 -21.15 -36.23
N GLY A 204 25.62 -21.27 -34.93
CA GLY A 204 24.63 -20.51 -34.13
C GLY A 204 23.37 -19.98 -34.82
N VAL A 205 22.25 -20.66 -34.60
CA VAL A 205 20.91 -20.21 -35.01
C VAL A 205 20.50 -18.98 -34.19
N GLN A 206 20.58 -17.80 -34.80
CA GLN A 206 19.67 -16.69 -34.51
C GLN A 206 18.39 -16.91 -35.31
N GLY A 207 17.28 -17.17 -34.62
CA GLY A 207 15.97 -17.36 -35.23
C GLY A 207 14.92 -16.56 -34.47
N VAL A 208 14.56 -15.40 -35.01
CA VAL A 208 13.38 -14.63 -34.63
C VAL A 208 12.16 -15.38 -35.18
N LEU A 209 11.38 -16.01 -34.30
CA LEU A 209 10.04 -16.50 -34.63
C LEU A 209 9.02 -15.71 -33.81
N GLY A 210 8.30 -14.83 -34.52
CA GLY A 210 7.17 -14.08 -34.01
C GLY A 210 6.06 -15.02 -33.55
N LEU A 211 5.63 -14.84 -32.31
CA LEU A 211 4.62 -15.65 -31.66
C LEU A 211 3.23 -15.06 -31.94
N SER A 212 2.66 -15.32 -33.12
CA SER A 212 1.22 -15.09 -33.40
C SER A 212 0.35 -16.33 -33.16
N PHE A 213 0.82 -17.31 -32.37
CA PHE A 213 0.06 -18.55 -32.13
C PHE A 213 0.17 -19.06 -30.69
N LEU A 214 0.02 -18.16 -29.72
CA LEU A 214 -0.17 -18.49 -28.30
C LEU A 214 -1.16 -17.53 -27.60
N ILE A 215 -2.11 -16.97 -28.36
CA ILE A 215 -3.26 -16.24 -27.81
C ILE A 215 -4.49 -17.11 -28.02
N SER A 216 -4.66 -18.16 -27.22
CA SER A 216 -5.95 -18.83 -27.00
C SER A 216 -5.96 -19.82 -25.84
N ASN A 217 -4.88 -20.00 -25.07
CA ASN A 217 -4.91 -20.89 -23.91
C ASN A 217 -4.04 -20.44 -22.71
N MET A 218 -3.82 -19.12 -22.57
CA MET A 218 -3.14 -18.50 -21.42
C MET A 218 -4.04 -17.52 -20.64
N SER A 219 -5.35 -17.78 -20.61
CA SER A 219 -6.29 -16.99 -19.80
C SER A 219 -6.42 -17.48 -18.34
N SER A 220 -5.64 -18.50 -17.93
CA SER A 220 -5.76 -19.10 -16.58
C SER A 220 -4.44 -19.27 -15.82
N LEU A 221 -3.33 -18.69 -16.29
CA LEU A 221 -2.10 -18.62 -15.52
C LEU A 221 -1.68 -17.16 -15.44
N GLY A 222 -2.09 -16.56 -14.33
CA GLY A 222 -1.76 -15.19 -13.97
C GLY A 222 -0.26 -14.94 -14.05
N SER A 223 0.05 -13.74 -14.51
CA SER A 223 1.35 -13.09 -14.42
C SER A 223 1.79 -12.94 -12.97
N ASP A 224 2.29 -14.00 -12.36
CA ASP A 224 2.90 -13.97 -11.02
C ASP A 224 4.36 -13.49 -11.11
N GLY A 225 4.49 -12.17 -11.19
CA GLY A 225 5.65 -11.40 -10.77
C GLY A 225 5.48 -10.80 -9.36
N TYR A 226 4.69 -11.45 -8.48
CA TYR A 226 4.30 -10.93 -7.15
C TYR A 226 4.67 -11.90 -6.03
N LEU A 227 5.96 -12.05 -5.69
CA LEU A 227 6.35 -12.72 -4.45
C LEU A 227 7.52 -12.00 -3.75
N ALA A 228 7.21 -10.81 -3.25
CA ALA A 228 7.67 -10.35 -1.95
C ALA A 228 6.57 -9.43 -1.39
N PRO A 229 5.85 -9.78 -0.31
CA PRO A 229 4.90 -8.86 0.27
C PRO A 229 5.68 -7.69 0.85
N TYR A 230 5.65 -6.55 0.17
CA TYR A 230 6.04 -5.26 0.72
C TYR A 230 5.17 -5.03 1.96
N ARG A 231 5.65 -5.46 3.12
CA ARG A 231 5.07 -5.15 4.42
C ARG A 231 5.26 -3.65 4.60
N THR A 232 4.19 -2.90 4.38
CA THR A 232 4.24 -1.45 4.38
C THR A 232 3.94 -0.90 5.77
N HIS A 233 4.84 -0.06 6.26
CA HIS A 233 4.97 0.29 7.67
C HIS A 233 4.26 1.61 8.03
N LEU A 234 3.04 1.88 7.55
CA LEU A 234 2.44 3.21 7.78
C LEU A 234 2.15 3.45 9.26
N LEU A 235 1.44 2.52 9.92
CA LEU A 235 1.03 2.71 11.32
C LEU A 235 2.23 2.74 12.28
N SER A 236 3.36 2.11 11.94
CA SER A 236 4.58 2.20 12.75
C SER A 236 5.36 3.51 12.54
N LYS A 237 5.02 4.30 11.51
CA LYS A 237 5.65 5.60 11.22
C LYS A 237 4.82 6.78 11.71
N LEU A 238 3.55 6.57 12.04
CA LEU A 238 2.65 7.59 12.57
C LEU A 238 2.38 7.30 14.05
N PRO A 239 2.58 8.26 14.98
CA PRO A 239 2.35 8.04 16.40
C PRO A 239 0.85 8.11 16.77
N ILE A 240 0.00 7.37 16.04
CA ILE A 240 -1.44 7.25 16.30
C ILE A 240 -1.64 6.18 17.38
N PRO A 241 -2.32 6.50 18.50
CA PRO A 241 -2.63 5.51 19.53
C PRO A 241 -3.46 4.34 18.99
N ASP A 242 -3.17 3.11 19.41
CA ASP A 242 -3.89 1.91 18.96
C ASP A 242 -5.41 2.00 19.20
N SER A 243 -5.84 2.67 20.26
CA SER A 243 -7.26 2.91 20.58
C SER A 243 -7.99 3.77 19.54
N GLN A 244 -7.26 4.46 18.68
CA GLN A 244 -7.79 5.30 17.61
C GLN A 244 -7.75 4.62 16.24
N VAL A 245 -7.25 3.38 16.17
CA VAL A 245 -7.24 2.55 14.97
C VAL A 245 -8.34 1.50 15.07
N LEU A 246 -9.45 1.73 14.39
CA LEU A 246 -10.62 0.86 14.45
C LEU A 246 -10.44 -0.28 13.44
N THR A 247 -10.35 -1.51 13.96
CA THR A 247 -10.14 -2.73 13.15
C THR A 247 -11.37 -3.61 13.11
N VAL A 248 -11.58 -4.29 11.99
CA VAL A 248 -12.51 -5.43 11.87
C VAL A 248 -11.87 -6.63 12.58
N ASN A 249 -12.62 -7.33 13.42
CA ASN A 249 -12.10 -8.48 14.16
C ASN A 249 -12.17 -9.77 13.32
N PRO A 250 -11.03 -10.33 12.85
CA PRO A 250 -11.03 -11.51 11.99
C PRO A 250 -11.26 -12.82 12.75
N ALA A 251 -11.33 -12.79 14.08
CA ALA A 251 -11.62 -13.97 14.89
C ALA A 251 -13.13 -14.25 15.02
N LEU A 252 -13.98 -13.33 14.56
CA LEU A 252 -15.44 -13.45 14.60
C LEU A 252 -15.97 -13.97 13.25
N PRO A 253 -17.12 -14.67 13.24
CA PRO A 253 -17.91 -14.88 12.02
C PRO A 253 -18.19 -13.55 11.29
N VAL A 254 -18.41 -13.58 9.97
CA VAL A 254 -18.46 -12.36 9.17
C VAL A 254 -19.59 -11.41 9.59
N GLU A 255 -20.74 -11.94 9.98
CA GLU A 255 -21.88 -11.19 10.50
C GLU A 255 -21.52 -10.50 11.83
N ASP A 256 -20.94 -11.24 12.76
CA ASP A 256 -20.52 -10.71 14.07
C ASP A 256 -19.37 -9.72 13.96
N ALA A 257 -18.45 -9.93 13.01
CA ALA A 257 -17.36 -9.02 12.71
C ALA A 257 -17.87 -7.68 12.16
N ALA A 258 -18.92 -7.70 11.33
CA ALA A 258 -19.56 -6.50 10.82
C ALA A 258 -20.28 -5.72 11.94
N GLU A 259 -20.99 -6.41 12.85
CA GLU A 259 -21.66 -5.76 13.99
C GLU A 259 -20.67 -5.21 15.02
N ASP A 260 -19.60 -5.95 15.32
CA ASP A 260 -18.48 -5.47 16.16
C ASP A 260 -17.86 -4.20 15.55
N TYR A 261 -17.62 -4.19 14.24
CA TYR A 261 -17.06 -3.03 13.56
C TYR A 261 -18.03 -1.83 13.54
N ALA A 262 -19.32 -2.08 13.32
CA ALA A 262 -20.36 -1.07 13.43
C ALA A 262 -20.41 -0.48 14.85
N GLY A 263 -20.30 -1.30 15.89
CA GLY A 263 -20.25 -0.87 17.29
C GLY A 263 -19.07 0.05 17.58
N LYS A 264 -17.86 -0.32 17.11
CA LYS A 264 -16.65 0.51 17.23
C LYS A 264 -16.80 1.86 16.52
N LEU A 265 -17.38 1.87 15.32
CA LEU A 265 -17.66 3.12 14.60
C LEU A 265 -18.67 3.97 15.37
N ARG A 266 -19.81 3.41 15.81
CA ARG A 266 -20.78 4.18 16.61
C ARG A 266 -20.13 4.77 17.85
N GLN A 267 -19.30 4.01 18.58
CA GLN A 267 -18.61 4.53 19.75
C GLN A 267 -17.65 5.69 19.41
N ALA A 268 -16.83 5.53 18.37
CA ALA A 268 -15.85 6.55 17.97
C ALA A 268 -16.51 7.83 17.43
N PHE A 269 -17.68 7.70 16.79
CA PHE A 269 -18.50 8.79 16.29
C PHE A 269 -19.62 9.19 17.28
N GLN A 270 -19.45 8.88 18.58
CA GLN A 270 -20.34 9.33 19.67
C GLN A 270 -21.82 8.96 19.51
N GLY A 271 -22.12 7.88 18.79
CA GLY A 271 -23.47 7.37 18.59
C GLY A 271 -24.21 8.01 17.42
N ASP A 272 -23.54 8.81 16.58
CA ASP A 272 -24.13 9.32 15.34
C ASP A 272 -24.77 8.18 14.53
N THR A 273 -26.01 8.39 14.06
CA THR A 273 -26.77 7.37 13.32
C THR A 273 -26.01 6.87 12.09
N VAL A 274 -25.30 7.78 11.42
CA VAL A 274 -24.41 7.47 10.29
C VAL A 274 -23.07 8.17 10.54
N PRO A 275 -21.94 7.44 10.65
CA PRO A 275 -20.64 8.05 10.86
C PRO A 275 -20.25 8.93 9.66
N VAL A 276 -19.89 10.19 9.93
CA VAL A 276 -19.43 11.15 8.91
C VAL A 276 -17.91 11.26 8.97
N PHE A 277 -17.23 10.51 8.10
CA PHE A 277 -15.77 10.61 7.93
C PHE A 277 -15.38 11.97 7.33
N ASP A 278 -14.25 12.51 7.78
CA ASP A 278 -13.71 13.76 7.23
C ASP A 278 -13.06 13.50 5.87
N LEU A 279 -12.42 12.35 5.71
CA LEU A 279 -11.84 11.90 4.45
C LEU A 279 -11.95 10.38 4.29
N LEU A 280 -12.45 9.93 3.13
CA LEU A 280 -12.34 8.55 2.68
C LEU A 280 -11.37 8.47 1.49
N ILE A 281 -10.40 7.56 1.55
CA ILE A 281 -9.51 7.26 0.43
C ILE A 281 -9.91 5.91 -0.15
N LEU A 282 -10.46 5.93 -1.36
CA LEU A 282 -11.07 4.78 -2.01
C LEU A 282 -10.26 4.32 -3.22
N GLY A 283 -10.21 3.01 -3.42
CA GLY A 283 -9.79 2.41 -4.68
C GLY A 283 -10.97 2.10 -5.59
N VAL A 284 -10.67 1.84 -6.86
CA VAL A 284 -11.64 1.31 -7.84
C VAL A 284 -11.08 0.07 -8.51
N GLY A 285 -11.87 -1.00 -8.60
CA GLY A 285 -11.51 -2.21 -9.32
C GLY A 285 -11.68 -2.10 -10.85
N PRO A 286 -11.09 -3.03 -11.61
CA PRO A 286 -11.26 -3.05 -13.08
C PRO A 286 -12.71 -3.32 -13.53
N ASP A 287 -13.54 -3.87 -12.65
CA ASP A 287 -14.98 -4.11 -12.75
C ASP A 287 -15.82 -2.97 -12.15
N GLY A 288 -15.22 -1.88 -11.68
CA GLY A 288 -15.92 -0.71 -11.15
C GLY A 288 -16.38 -0.85 -9.70
N HIS A 289 -16.05 -1.96 -9.02
CA HIS A 289 -16.28 -2.10 -7.59
C HIS A 289 -15.43 -1.09 -6.79
N THR A 290 -15.93 -0.71 -5.62
CA THR A 290 -15.18 0.04 -4.60
C THR A 290 -15.49 -0.52 -3.22
N CYS A 291 -14.57 -0.39 -2.28
CA CYS A 291 -14.63 -1.15 -1.02
C CYS A 291 -14.86 -2.64 -1.34
N SER A 292 -15.84 -3.29 -0.72
CA SER A 292 -16.35 -4.59 -1.17
C SER A 292 -17.77 -4.51 -1.72
N LEU A 293 -18.13 -3.38 -2.34
CA LEU A 293 -19.39 -3.18 -3.06
C LEU A 293 -19.18 -3.56 -4.53
N PHE A 294 -19.76 -4.69 -4.97
CA PHE A 294 -19.53 -5.27 -6.31
C PHE A 294 -20.72 -5.08 -7.26
N PRO A 295 -20.48 -4.93 -8.57
CA PRO A 295 -21.55 -4.81 -9.56
C PRO A 295 -22.56 -5.95 -9.46
N GLY A 296 -23.86 -5.62 -9.47
CA GLY A 296 -24.96 -6.59 -9.42
C GLY A 296 -25.16 -7.30 -8.07
N HIS A 297 -24.33 -7.04 -7.06
CA HIS A 297 -24.46 -7.68 -5.75
C HIS A 297 -25.64 -7.07 -4.94
N PRO A 298 -26.47 -7.88 -4.24
CA PRO A 298 -27.62 -7.38 -3.48
C PRO A 298 -27.28 -6.30 -2.44
N LEU A 299 -26.06 -6.34 -1.91
CA LEU A 299 -25.57 -5.34 -0.94
C LEU A 299 -25.62 -3.89 -1.46
N LEU A 300 -25.64 -3.66 -2.78
CA LEU A 300 -25.82 -2.32 -3.33
C LEU A 300 -27.19 -1.69 -2.98
N GLN A 301 -28.15 -2.51 -2.55
CA GLN A 301 -29.49 -2.06 -2.13
C GLN A 301 -29.58 -1.75 -0.62
N GLU A 302 -28.50 -1.93 0.15
CA GLU A 302 -28.48 -1.64 1.59
C GLU A 302 -28.56 -0.12 1.86
N GLN A 303 -29.52 0.29 2.68
CA GLN A 303 -29.83 1.69 2.95
C GLN A 303 -29.77 2.07 4.44
N GLU A 304 -29.73 1.09 5.35
CA GLU A 304 -29.85 1.30 6.79
C GLU A 304 -28.57 1.00 7.54
N LYS A 305 -27.89 -0.11 7.21
CA LYS A 305 -26.68 -0.51 7.92
C LYS A 305 -25.51 0.42 7.61
N ILE A 306 -24.68 0.70 8.61
CA ILE A 306 -23.43 1.46 8.44
C ILE A 306 -22.26 0.57 7.99
N VAL A 307 -22.30 -0.71 8.33
CA VAL A 307 -21.33 -1.74 7.97
C VAL A 307 -22.11 -2.98 7.58
N ALA A 308 -21.67 -3.69 6.56
CA ALA A 308 -22.28 -4.93 6.14
C ALA A 308 -21.27 -6.09 6.02
N PRO A 309 -21.69 -7.31 6.38
CA PRO A 309 -20.97 -8.52 6.02
C PRO A 309 -21.20 -8.88 4.55
N ILE A 310 -20.21 -9.53 3.95
CA ILE A 310 -20.29 -10.17 2.64
C ILE A 310 -19.71 -11.56 2.81
N SER A 311 -20.47 -12.60 2.52
CA SER A 311 -20.01 -14.00 2.63
C SER A 311 -19.69 -14.63 1.28
N ASP A 312 -20.07 -13.98 0.19
CA ASP A 312 -20.11 -14.47 -1.18
C ASP A 312 -19.48 -13.48 -2.17
N SER A 313 -18.43 -12.77 -1.76
CA SER A 313 -17.69 -11.85 -2.64
C SER A 313 -17.30 -12.58 -3.94
N PRO A 314 -17.57 -11.99 -5.13
CA PRO A 314 -17.19 -12.59 -6.43
C PRO A 314 -15.67 -12.63 -6.63
N LYS A 315 -14.90 -12.05 -5.71
CA LYS A 315 -13.44 -12.09 -5.68
C LYS A 315 -12.93 -12.72 -4.38
N PRO A 316 -11.94 -13.61 -4.44
CA PRO A 316 -11.34 -14.16 -3.23
C PRO A 316 -10.65 -13.06 -2.40
N PRO A 317 -10.56 -13.23 -1.07
CA PRO A 317 -11.34 -14.18 -0.27
C PRO A 317 -12.83 -13.77 -0.23
N PRO A 318 -13.75 -14.74 -0.10
CA PRO A 318 -15.19 -14.51 -0.24
C PRO A 318 -15.80 -13.72 0.93
N GLN A 319 -15.24 -13.88 2.13
CA GLN A 319 -15.73 -13.21 3.33
C GLN A 319 -15.08 -11.85 3.55
N ARG A 320 -15.90 -10.81 3.65
CA ARG A 320 -15.48 -9.41 3.78
C ARG A 320 -16.43 -8.63 4.67
N VAL A 321 -15.93 -7.55 5.25
CA VAL A 321 -16.71 -6.55 5.99
C VAL A 321 -16.50 -5.21 5.29
N THR A 322 -17.56 -4.46 4.99
CA THR A 322 -17.47 -3.21 4.22
C THR A 322 -18.32 -2.10 4.81
N LEU A 323 -17.87 -0.86 4.65
CA LEU A 323 -18.75 0.30 4.73
C LEU A 323 -19.77 0.24 3.59
N THR A 324 -20.98 0.69 3.89
CA THR A 324 -22.11 0.69 2.95
C THR A 324 -22.21 2.03 2.21
N LEU A 325 -22.97 2.09 1.12
CA LEU A 325 -23.22 3.33 0.38
C LEU A 325 -23.76 4.48 1.26
N PRO A 326 -24.67 4.25 2.23
CA PRO A 326 -25.07 5.30 3.18
C PRO A 326 -23.91 5.99 3.89
N VAL A 327 -22.88 5.25 4.31
CA VAL A 327 -21.70 5.82 4.99
C VAL A 327 -20.77 6.50 4.00
N LEU A 328 -20.48 5.86 2.87
CA LEU A 328 -19.64 6.47 1.83
C LEU A 328 -20.23 7.83 1.41
N ASN A 329 -21.54 7.88 1.14
CA ASN A 329 -22.23 9.09 0.69
C ASN A 329 -22.51 10.11 1.80
N ALA A 330 -22.18 9.80 3.06
CA ALA A 330 -22.23 10.74 4.18
C ALA A 330 -20.88 11.45 4.43
N ALA A 331 -19.78 10.98 3.85
CA ALA A 331 -18.44 11.54 4.10
C ALA A 331 -18.31 12.99 3.61
N GLN A 332 -17.49 13.79 4.31
CA GLN A 332 -17.22 15.19 3.95
C GLN A 332 -16.32 15.33 2.72
N SER A 333 -15.40 14.38 2.52
CA SER A 333 -14.57 14.29 1.33
C SER A 333 -14.25 12.85 1.00
N ILE A 334 -14.25 12.55 -0.29
CA ILE A 334 -13.89 11.25 -0.83
C ILE A 334 -12.88 11.47 -1.94
N ILE A 335 -11.78 10.73 -1.92
CA ILE A 335 -10.80 10.70 -2.99
C ILE A 335 -10.75 9.29 -3.54
N PHE A 336 -11.18 9.11 -4.78
CA PHE A 336 -10.85 7.90 -5.54
C PHE A 336 -9.44 8.01 -6.07
N VAL A 337 -8.65 6.95 -5.89
CA VAL A 337 -7.29 6.86 -6.42
C VAL A 337 -7.17 5.68 -7.36
N ALA A 338 -6.67 5.92 -8.57
CA ALA A 338 -6.47 4.88 -9.57
C ALA A 338 -5.21 5.14 -10.39
N THR A 339 -4.35 4.13 -10.51
CA THR A 339 -3.10 4.21 -11.27
C THR A 339 -2.97 3.05 -12.23
N GLY A 340 -2.34 3.30 -13.38
CA GLY A 340 -2.01 2.30 -14.39
C GLY A 340 -3.09 2.11 -15.46
N GLU A 341 -2.63 1.70 -16.65
CA GLU A 341 -3.44 1.53 -17.86
C GLU A 341 -4.63 0.58 -17.68
N GLY A 342 -4.49 -0.46 -16.83
CA GLY A 342 -5.57 -1.40 -16.54
C GLY A 342 -6.82 -0.75 -15.92
N LYS A 343 -6.78 0.53 -15.53
CA LYS A 343 -7.93 1.30 -15.02
C LYS A 343 -8.62 2.15 -16.07
N ALA A 344 -8.00 2.38 -17.23
CA ALA A 344 -8.48 3.39 -18.17
C ALA A 344 -9.88 3.12 -18.71
N ALA A 345 -10.16 1.87 -19.10
CA ALA A 345 -11.47 1.50 -19.64
C ALA A 345 -12.60 1.65 -18.61
N VAL A 346 -12.36 1.24 -17.36
CA VAL A 346 -13.37 1.35 -16.30
C VAL A 346 -13.56 2.79 -15.84
N LEU A 347 -12.51 3.60 -15.80
CA LEU A 347 -12.60 5.01 -15.45
C LEU A 347 -13.40 5.80 -16.49
N LYS A 348 -13.24 5.49 -17.79
CA LYS A 348 -14.08 6.08 -18.83
C LYS A 348 -15.57 5.77 -18.60
N ARG A 349 -15.89 4.51 -18.29
CA ARG A 349 -17.27 4.08 -17.98
C ARG A 349 -17.85 4.79 -16.76
N ILE A 350 -17.03 5.04 -15.74
CA ILE A 350 -17.45 5.71 -14.52
C ILE A 350 -17.63 7.22 -14.72
N LEU A 351 -16.61 7.88 -15.29
CA LEU A 351 -16.50 9.34 -15.32
C LEU A 351 -17.21 9.98 -16.50
N GLU A 352 -17.35 9.28 -17.62
CA GLU A 352 -17.96 9.81 -18.84
C GLU A 352 -19.29 9.15 -19.15
N ASP A 353 -19.27 7.81 -19.27
CA ASP A 353 -20.47 7.07 -19.67
C ASP A 353 -21.49 7.00 -18.52
N LYS A 354 -21.06 7.35 -17.30
CA LYS A 354 -21.86 7.36 -16.05
C LYS A 354 -22.64 6.05 -15.86
N ASP A 355 -21.96 4.93 -16.11
CA ASP A 355 -22.56 3.59 -16.03
C ASP A 355 -23.06 3.31 -14.60
N SER A 356 -24.38 3.41 -14.42
CA SER A 356 -25.04 3.27 -13.13
C SER A 356 -25.03 1.83 -12.58
N SER A 357 -24.57 0.85 -13.36
CA SER A 357 -24.35 -0.52 -12.87
C SER A 357 -23.07 -0.65 -12.04
N LEU A 358 -22.16 0.32 -12.11
CA LEU A 358 -20.87 0.28 -11.45
C LEU A 358 -20.94 0.89 -10.04
N PRO A 359 -20.55 0.18 -8.98
CA PRO A 359 -20.61 0.69 -7.60
C PRO A 359 -19.90 2.02 -7.38
N ALA A 360 -18.78 2.28 -8.07
CA ALA A 360 -18.07 3.55 -7.97
C ALA A 360 -18.89 4.77 -8.47
N THR A 361 -19.85 4.60 -9.41
CA THR A 361 -20.75 5.69 -9.84
C THR A 361 -21.84 5.98 -8.83
N MET A 362 -22.12 5.04 -7.92
CA MET A 362 -23.09 5.18 -6.83
C MET A 362 -22.53 5.95 -5.61
N VAL A 363 -21.20 6.17 -5.58
CA VAL A 363 -20.55 7.00 -4.57
C VAL A 363 -20.69 8.47 -4.97
N GLN A 364 -21.71 9.11 -4.41
CA GLN A 364 -22.08 10.51 -4.63
C GLN A 364 -22.33 11.16 -3.25
N PRO A 365 -21.29 11.75 -2.62
CA PRO A 365 -21.44 12.36 -1.30
C PRO A 365 -22.49 13.46 -1.33
N ARG A 366 -23.46 13.42 -0.39
CA ARG A 366 -24.64 14.30 -0.41
C ARG A 366 -24.31 15.77 -0.16
N THR A 367 -23.37 16.03 0.75
CA THR A 367 -22.95 17.38 1.17
C THR A 367 -21.44 17.55 1.13
N GLY A 368 -20.70 16.49 0.76
CA GLY A 368 -19.25 16.46 0.71
C GLY A 368 -18.70 16.67 -0.69
N ALA A 369 -17.38 16.64 -0.80
CA ALA A 369 -16.68 16.70 -2.07
C ALA A 369 -16.25 15.31 -2.55
N LEU A 370 -16.28 15.10 -3.86
CA LEU A 370 -15.74 13.92 -4.53
C LEU A 370 -14.62 14.33 -5.47
N CYS A 371 -13.44 13.74 -5.30
CA CYS A 371 -12.28 13.97 -6.15
C CYS A 371 -11.74 12.64 -6.71
N TRP A 372 -11.12 12.72 -7.89
CA TRP A 372 -10.46 11.61 -8.57
C TRP A 372 -8.99 11.93 -8.80
N PHE A 373 -8.11 11.12 -8.24
CA PHE A 373 -6.67 11.23 -8.39
C PHE A 373 -6.20 10.08 -9.29
N LEU A 374 -5.78 10.43 -10.51
CA LEU A 374 -5.44 9.49 -11.56
C LEU A 374 -3.99 9.70 -12.03
N ASP A 375 -3.28 8.67 -12.44
CA ASP A 375 -2.08 8.87 -13.27
C ASP A 375 -2.45 8.97 -14.76
N GLU A 376 -1.54 9.48 -15.59
CA GLU A 376 -1.78 9.59 -17.04
C GLU A 376 -2.19 8.26 -17.68
N ALA A 377 -1.59 7.15 -17.24
CA ALA A 377 -1.90 5.83 -17.75
C ALA A 377 -3.36 5.42 -17.45
N ALA A 378 -3.88 5.72 -16.27
CA ALA A 378 -5.27 5.48 -15.89
C ALA A 378 -6.22 6.48 -16.57
N ALA A 379 -5.80 7.71 -16.83
CA ALA A 379 -6.62 8.73 -17.46
C ALA A 379 -6.62 8.71 -19.01
N ARG A 380 -5.78 7.87 -19.65
CA ARG A 380 -5.52 7.92 -21.10
C ARG A 380 -6.72 7.80 -22.04
N LEU A 381 -7.85 7.26 -21.56
CA LEU A 381 -9.08 7.11 -22.34
C LEU A 381 -10.13 8.19 -22.03
N LEU A 382 -9.83 9.11 -21.10
CA LEU A 382 -10.71 10.21 -20.76
C LEU A 382 -10.58 11.34 -21.79
N SER A 383 -11.73 11.89 -22.11
CA SER A 383 -11.99 13.06 -22.96
C SER A 383 -12.67 14.20 -22.19
N VAL A 384 -13.26 13.90 -21.03
CA VAL A 384 -13.78 14.92 -20.10
C VAL A 384 -12.65 15.83 -19.58
N PRO A 385 -12.95 17.10 -19.25
CA PRO A 385 -11.95 18.01 -18.69
C PRO A 385 -11.38 17.49 -17.37
N PHE A 386 -10.07 17.62 -17.20
CA PHE A 386 -9.37 17.33 -15.95
C PHE A 386 -8.22 18.32 -15.74
N GLU A 387 -7.81 18.49 -14.48
CA GLU A 387 -6.62 19.25 -14.13
C GLU A 387 -5.39 18.38 -14.28
N LYS A 388 -4.43 18.82 -15.10
CA LYS A 388 -3.15 18.14 -15.24
C LYS A 388 -2.14 18.72 -14.25
N HIS A 389 -1.55 17.85 -13.45
CA HIS A 389 -0.53 18.16 -12.46
C HIS A 389 0.80 17.56 -12.95
N SER A 390 1.78 18.41 -13.23
CA SER A 390 3.13 18.00 -13.63
C SER A 390 4.13 18.92 -12.94
N THR A 391 5.16 18.38 -12.31
CA THR A 391 6.27 19.16 -11.73
C THR A 391 7.35 19.55 -12.75
N LEU A 392 6.98 19.87 -14.00
CA LEU A 392 7.93 20.34 -15.03
C LEU A 392 7.97 21.85 -15.12
#